data_AF-C4KHB3-F1
#
_entry.id   AF-C4KHB3-F1
#
_cell.length_a   1.000
_cell.length_b   1.000
_cell.length_c   1.000
_cell.angle_alpha   90.00
_cell.angle_beta   90.00
_cell.angle_gamma   90.00
#
_symmetry.space_group_name_H-M   'P 1'
#
loop_
_entity.id
_entity.type
_entity.pdbx_description
1 polymer ?
#
loop_
_entity_poly.entity_id
_entity_poly.type
_entity_poly.pdbx_seq_one_letter_code
_entity_poly.pdbx_strand_id
1 'polypeptide(L)'
;MKLKISWIELSQDLLPHSDLDSAEDLKLVSNEILEAFEIGGYSEELELDDKILTVTSVFSSKLLQDISKSIKIYEMGRWGKLLSGDVVTVVGETITYALLNQLFGISINDILPFRNVKFLGTISDLAINIEKYDKLRKFLNAKNGLLFVEAKATMTFRRSQIVNTISKSLVTIENLRYPDNYGLISYVVKYNNQLYDMMILIKP
;
A
#
# COMPACT_ATOMS: atom_id res chain seq x y z
N MET A 1 -11.82 -10.36 -8.84
CA MET A 1 -10.76 -9.67 -9.64
C MET A 1 -9.39 -10.32 -9.40
N LYS A 2 -8.57 -10.65 -10.42
CA LYS A 2 -7.24 -11.26 -10.22
C LYS A 2 -6.15 -10.21 -9.95
N LEU A 3 -5.35 -10.44 -8.91
CA LEU A 3 -4.26 -9.57 -8.47
C LEU A 3 -3.00 -10.41 -8.20
N LYS A 4 -1.84 -9.89 -8.59
CA LYS A 4 -0.54 -10.45 -8.21
C LYS A 4 0.05 -9.69 -7.04
N ILE A 5 0.42 -10.37 -5.96
CA ILE A 5 0.99 -9.75 -4.77
C ILE A 5 2.48 -10.00 -4.78
N SER A 6 3.29 -8.95 -4.81
CA SER A 6 4.75 -9.03 -4.72
C SER A 6 5.20 -8.50 -3.36
N TRP A 7 5.78 -9.38 -2.55
CA TRP A 7 6.26 -9.02 -1.21
C TRP A 7 7.72 -8.59 -1.26
N ILE A 8 7.99 -7.42 -0.67
CA ILE A 8 9.34 -6.87 -0.51
C ILE A 8 9.51 -6.59 0.98
N GLU A 9 10.42 -7.32 1.62
CA GLU A 9 10.77 -7.08 3.03
C GLU A 9 11.96 -6.14 3.11
N LEU A 10 11.81 -5.07 3.88
CA LEU A 10 12.82 -4.05 4.11
C LEU A 10 13.27 -4.10 5.57
N SER A 11 14.58 -4.21 5.80
CA SER A 11 15.16 -4.05 7.13
C SER A 11 15.13 -2.58 7.54
N GLN A 12 14.81 -2.29 8.81
CA GLN A 12 14.85 -0.93 9.37
C GLN A 12 16.21 -0.25 9.19
N ASP A 13 17.30 -1.01 9.25
CA ASP A 13 18.67 -0.50 9.10
C ASP A 13 18.96 0.06 7.69
N LEU A 14 18.14 -0.28 6.70
CA LEU A 14 18.26 0.26 5.34
C LEU A 14 17.61 1.63 5.19
N LEU A 15 16.80 2.04 6.17
CA LEU A 15 16.15 3.34 6.15
C LEU A 15 17.04 4.40 6.82
N PRO A 16 17.12 5.60 6.24
CA PRO A 16 17.92 6.68 6.80
C PRO A 16 17.31 7.21 8.12
N HIS A 17 18.10 7.24 9.19
CA HIS A 17 17.70 7.65 10.55
C HIS A 17 18.63 8.69 11.19
N SER A 18 19.70 9.07 10.51
CA SER A 18 20.75 9.94 11.04
C SER A 18 20.77 11.28 10.32
N ASP A 19 21.31 12.30 10.99
CA ASP A 19 21.51 13.63 10.41
C ASP A 19 22.54 13.64 9.25
N LEU A 20 23.24 12.53 9.04
CA LEU A 20 24.16 12.33 7.91
C LEU A 20 23.46 11.80 6.67
N ASP A 21 22.25 11.27 6.82
CA ASP A 21 21.50 10.70 5.72
C ASP A 21 20.84 11.77 4.86
N SER A 22 20.86 11.56 3.55
CA SER A 22 20.39 12.49 2.55
C SER A 22 19.06 12.06 1.93
N ALA A 23 18.37 13.01 1.27
CA ALA A 23 17.19 12.68 0.48
C ALA A 23 17.52 11.76 -0.70
N GLU A 24 18.77 11.79 -1.17
CA GLU A 24 19.30 10.92 -2.20
C GLU A 24 19.38 9.44 -1.75
N ASP A 25 19.68 9.17 -0.47
CA ASP A 25 19.77 7.81 0.06
C ASP A 25 18.40 7.13 0.07
N LEU A 26 17.36 7.85 0.52
CA LEU A 26 15.99 7.33 0.46
C LEU A 26 15.51 7.12 -0.98
N LYS A 27 15.97 7.96 -1.91
CA LYS A 27 15.66 7.79 -3.33
C LYS A 27 16.36 6.56 -3.90
N LEU A 28 17.57 6.24 -3.44
CA LEU A 28 18.27 5.01 -3.81
C LEU A 28 17.50 3.78 -3.32
N VAL A 29 17.12 3.74 -2.03
CA VAL A 29 16.29 2.66 -1.47
C VAL A 29 15.00 2.45 -2.27
N SER A 30 14.27 3.53 -2.59
CA SER A 30 13.05 3.44 -3.40
C SER A 30 13.29 2.93 -4.83
N ASN A 31 14.46 3.20 -5.42
CA ASN A 31 14.80 2.64 -6.73
C ASN A 31 15.06 1.14 -6.63
N GLU A 32 15.81 0.69 -5.62
CA GLU A 32 16.09 -0.73 -5.39
C GLU A 32 14.81 -1.53 -5.14
N ILE A 33 13.87 -0.98 -4.36
CA ILE A 33 12.55 -1.59 -4.15
C ILE A 33 11.82 -1.79 -5.50
N LEU A 34 11.77 -0.75 -6.33
CA LEU A 34 11.08 -0.84 -7.61
C LEU A 34 11.79 -1.77 -8.59
N GLU A 35 13.11 -1.81 -8.54
CA GLU A 35 13.92 -2.71 -9.35
C GLU A 35 13.71 -4.18 -8.96
N ALA A 36 13.68 -4.48 -7.65
CA ALA A 36 13.34 -5.80 -7.14
C ALA A 36 11.96 -6.28 -7.61
N PHE A 37 10.99 -5.36 -7.67
CA PHE A 37 9.68 -5.63 -8.27
C PHE A 37 9.77 -5.90 -9.78
N GLU A 38 10.47 -5.06 -10.54
CA GLU A 38 10.58 -5.16 -12.01
C GLU A 38 11.35 -6.42 -12.47
N ILE A 39 12.36 -6.86 -11.72
CA ILE A 39 13.11 -8.09 -11.99
C ILE A 39 12.22 -9.35 -11.85
N GLY A 40 11.07 -9.22 -11.17
CA GLY A 40 10.08 -10.29 -11.08
C GLY A 40 10.40 -11.30 -9.99
N GLY A 41 10.59 -10.80 -8.77
CA GLY A 41 10.66 -11.65 -7.57
C GLY A 41 9.39 -12.49 -7.34
N TYR A 42 9.34 -13.20 -6.22
CA TYR A 42 8.19 -14.04 -5.87
C TYR A 42 6.90 -13.22 -5.86
N SER A 43 5.91 -13.69 -6.62
CA SER A 43 4.56 -13.11 -6.63
C SER A 43 3.51 -14.19 -6.48
N GLU A 44 2.58 -13.96 -5.56
CA GLU A 44 1.43 -14.83 -5.32
C GLU A 44 0.25 -14.32 -6.14
N GLU A 45 -0.53 -15.21 -6.75
CA GLU A 45 -1.79 -14.84 -7.39
C GLU A 45 -2.95 -15.01 -6.41
N LEU A 46 -3.72 -13.95 -6.22
CA LEU A 46 -4.93 -13.95 -5.42
C LEU A 46 -6.12 -13.46 -6.25
N GLU A 47 -7.24 -14.17 -6.14
CA GLU A 47 -8.52 -13.67 -6.61
C GLU A 47 -9.23 -12.93 -5.48
N LEU A 48 -9.42 -11.62 -5.68
CA LEU A 48 -10.14 -10.77 -4.74
C LEU A 48 -11.63 -11.08 -4.78
N ASP A 49 -12.21 -11.24 -3.60
CA ASP A 49 -13.65 -11.48 -3.41
C ASP A 49 -14.42 -10.19 -3.69
N ASP A 50 -15.30 -10.23 -4.68
CA ASP A 50 -16.10 -9.08 -5.12
C ASP A 50 -17.03 -8.56 -4.01
N LYS A 51 -17.48 -9.42 -3.08
CA LYS A 51 -18.29 -9.00 -1.93
C LYS A 51 -17.45 -8.17 -0.95
N ILE A 52 -16.23 -8.61 -0.67
CA ILE A 52 -15.30 -7.90 0.21
C ILE A 52 -14.91 -6.56 -0.42
N LEU A 53 -14.60 -6.54 -1.72
CA LEU A 53 -14.33 -5.31 -2.47
C LEU A 53 -15.49 -4.30 -2.38
N THR A 54 -16.73 -4.78 -2.53
CA THR A 54 -17.92 -3.92 -2.44
C THR A 54 -18.07 -3.32 -1.04
N VAL A 55 -17.85 -4.10 0.02
CA VAL A 55 -17.95 -3.59 1.39
C VAL A 55 -16.83 -2.60 1.67
N THR A 56 -15.58 -2.97 1.37
CA THR A 56 -14.41 -2.13 1.62
C THR A 56 -14.43 -0.80 0.86
N SER A 57 -15.04 -0.74 -0.33
CA SER A 57 -15.15 0.51 -1.09
C SER A 57 -16.00 1.57 -0.38
N VAL A 58 -16.98 1.16 0.42
CA VAL A 58 -17.79 2.06 1.27
C VAL A 58 -16.95 2.69 2.38
N PHE A 59 -15.92 1.98 2.85
CA PHE A 59 -15.04 2.45 3.92
C PHE A 59 -13.84 3.26 3.44
N SER A 60 -13.67 3.39 2.13
CA SER A 60 -12.67 4.26 1.52
C SER A 60 -12.97 5.75 1.80
N SER A 61 -12.00 6.61 1.54
CA SER A 61 -12.05 8.05 1.75
C SER A 61 -13.09 8.76 0.88
N LYS A 62 -13.49 8.17 -0.26
CA LYS A 62 -14.51 8.72 -1.17
C LYS A 62 -15.41 7.61 -1.70
N LEU A 63 -16.70 7.88 -1.82
CA LEU A 63 -17.66 6.90 -2.34
C LEU A 63 -17.45 6.69 -3.84
N LEU A 64 -16.83 5.57 -4.19
CA LEU A 64 -16.72 5.08 -5.56
C LEU A 64 -17.44 3.73 -5.65
N GLN A 65 -18.36 3.62 -6.60
CA GLN A 65 -19.00 2.35 -6.92
C GLN A 65 -18.26 1.66 -8.05
N ASP A 66 -18.16 0.34 -7.98
CA ASP A 66 -17.56 -0.52 -9.00
C ASP A 66 -16.09 -0.19 -9.32
N ILE A 67 -15.20 -0.71 -8.46
CA ILE A 67 -13.74 -0.57 -8.59
C ILE A 67 -13.24 -1.10 -9.94
N SER A 68 -13.75 -2.24 -10.39
CA SER A 68 -13.36 -2.88 -11.64
C SER A 68 -13.67 -1.99 -12.85
N LYS A 69 -14.86 -1.38 -12.88
CA LYS A 69 -15.22 -0.41 -13.92
C LYS A 69 -14.37 0.86 -13.82
N SER A 70 -14.07 1.30 -12.62
CA SER A 70 -13.28 2.51 -12.38
C SER A 70 -11.84 2.37 -12.87
N ILE A 71 -11.22 1.20 -12.66
CA ILE A 71 -9.92 0.84 -13.24
C ILE A 71 -9.99 0.91 -14.78
N LYS A 72 -11.02 0.30 -15.40
CA LYS A 72 -11.20 0.34 -16.87
C LYS A 72 -11.37 1.77 -17.41
N ILE A 73 -12.15 2.62 -16.74
CA ILE A 73 -12.36 4.02 -17.15
C ILE A 73 -11.05 4.81 -17.10
N TYR A 74 -10.24 4.59 -16.06
CA TYR A 74 -8.94 5.22 -15.94
C TYR A 74 -8.02 4.85 -17.11
N GLU A 75 -8.08 3.60 -17.59
CA GLU A 75 -7.33 3.13 -18.75
C GLU A 75 -7.70 3.80 -20.08
N MET A 76 -8.90 4.39 -20.19
CA MET A 76 -9.38 5.05 -21.42
C MET A 76 -8.73 6.43 -21.69
N GLY A 77 -7.68 6.80 -20.96
CA GLY A 77 -6.79 7.91 -21.33
C GLY A 77 -7.35 9.30 -21.00
N ARG A 78 -7.67 10.13 -22.02
CA ARG A 78 -8.03 11.56 -21.85
C ARG A 78 -9.12 11.82 -20.81
N TRP A 79 -10.04 10.89 -20.63
CA TRP A 79 -11.11 10.94 -19.61
C TRP A 79 -10.65 10.47 -18.22
N GLY A 80 -9.71 9.52 -18.14
CA GLY A 80 -9.09 9.06 -16.91
C GLY A 80 -8.19 10.12 -16.24
N LYS A 81 -7.61 11.03 -17.01
CA LYS A 81 -6.78 12.14 -16.51
C LYS A 81 -7.56 13.11 -15.59
N LEU A 82 -8.83 13.35 -15.90
CA LEU A 82 -9.74 14.22 -15.14
C LEU A 82 -10.26 13.56 -13.84
N LEU A 83 -10.12 12.24 -13.71
CA LEU A 83 -10.57 11.44 -12.57
C LEU A 83 -9.40 10.96 -11.69
N SER A 84 -8.18 11.42 -11.96
CA SER A 84 -6.98 10.59 -11.74
C SER A 84 -6.45 10.48 -10.31
N GLY A 85 -6.68 11.46 -9.42
CA GLY A 85 -6.18 11.38 -8.04
C GLY A 85 -7.12 10.63 -7.10
N ASP A 86 -8.40 11.00 -7.15
CA ASP A 86 -9.43 10.49 -6.24
C ASP A 86 -9.76 9.02 -6.50
N VAL A 87 -9.94 8.65 -7.77
CA VAL A 87 -10.21 7.26 -8.16
C VAL A 87 -9.05 6.36 -7.77
N VAL A 88 -7.81 6.80 -8.03
CA VAL A 88 -6.62 6.03 -7.72
C VAL A 88 -6.47 5.83 -6.21
N THR A 89 -6.72 6.87 -5.42
CA THR A 89 -6.71 6.76 -3.95
C THR A 89 -7.73 5.72 -3.46
N VAL A 90 -8.97 5.79 -3.95
CA VAL A 90 -10.03 4.84 -3.57
C VAL A 90 -9.71 3.41 -4.02
N VAL A 91 -9.15 3.24 -5.23
CA VAL A 91 -8.72 1.92 -5.72
C VAL A 91 -7.65 1.32 -4.81
N GLY A 92 -6.62 2.11 -4.47
CA GLY A 92 -5.55 1.69 -3.56
C GLY A 92 -6.11 1.26 -2.21
N GLU A 93 -6.88 2.13 -1.56
CA GLU A 93 -7.50 1.83 -0.25
C GLU A 93 -8.39 0.58 -0.29
N THR A 94 -9.29 0.50 -1.26
CA THR A 94 -10.26 -0.59 -1.36
C THR A 94 -9.56 -1.94 -1.52
N ILE A 95 -8.58 -2.01 -2.42
CA ILE A 95 -7.78 -3.22 -2.64
C ILE A 95 -6.96 -3.55 -1.39
N THR A 96 -6.31 -2.55 -0.77
CA THR A 96 -5.53 -2.75 0.47
C THR A 96 -6.41 -3.35 1.57
N TYR A 97 -7.61 -2.80 1.78
CA TYR A 97 -8.52 -3.27 2.82
C TYR A 97 -9.01 -4.68 2.54
N ALA A 98 -9.33 -4.97 1.28
CA ALA A 98 -9.75 -6.31 0.86
C ALA A 98 -8.63 -7.34 1.08
N LEU A 99 -7.37 -6.99 0.77
CA LEU A 99 -6.22 -7.85 1.00
C LEU A 99 -5.95 -8.10 2.47
N LEU A 100 -5.97 -7.06 3.29
CA LEU A 100 -5.82 -7.19 4.74
C LEU A 100 -6.90 -8.10 5.33
N ASN A 101 -8.13 -8.00 4.82
CA ASN A 101 -9.22 -8.88 5.21
C ASN A 101 -9.00 -10.33 4.75
N GLN A 102 -8.71 -10.57 3.46
CA GLN A 102 -8.61 -11.92 2.90
C GLN A 102 -7.36 -12.67 3.39
N LEU A 103 -6.21 -12.01 3.47
CA LEU A 103 -4.95 -12.64 3.88
C LEU A 103 -4.90 -12.89 5.39
N PHE A 104 -5.31 -11.90 6.18
CA PHE A 104 -5.08 -11.90 7.63
C PHE A 104 -6.37 -11.98 8.46
N GLY A 105 -7.55 -11.92 7.84
CA GLY A 105 -8.83 -11.93 8.54
C GLY A 105 -9.15 -10.60 9.23
N ILE A 106 -8.52 -9.49 8.81
CA ILE A 106 -8.67 -8.20 9.49
C ILE A 106 -10.07 -7.63 9.25
N SER A 107 -10.81 -7.41 10.34
CA SER A 107 -12.13 -6.78 10.29
C SER A 107 -11.97 -5.31 9.91
N ILE A 108 -12.79 -4.85 8.97
CA ILE A 108 -12.81 -3.44 8.55
C ILE A 108 -13.12 -2.50 9.73
N ASN A 109 -13.89 -2.97 10.71
CA ASN A 109 -14.23 -2.19 11.90
C ASN A 109 -13.04 -1.97 12.85
N ASP A 110 -12.00 -2.78 12.75
CA ASP A 110 -10.78 -2.64 13.55
C ASP A 110 -9.67 -1.88 12.80
N ILE A 111 -9.90 -1.54 11.52
CA ILE A 111 -9.03 -0.63 10.77
C ILE A 111 -9.33 0.79 11.28
N LEU A 112 -8.31 1.52 11.71
CA LEU A 112 -8.43 2.94 12.06
C LEU A 112 -7.99 3.79 10.86
N PRO A 113 -8.91 4.25 9.99
CA PRO A 113 -8.55 5.01 8.79
C PRO A 113 -8.31 6.49 9.13
N PHE A 114 -7.20 7.05 8.65
CA PHE A 114 -6.86 8.46 8.84
C PHE A 114 -7.37 9.35 7.70
N ARG A 115 -8.66 9.20 7.36
CA ARG A 115 -9.30 9.65 6.11
C ARG A 115 -8.94 11.06 5.64
N ASN A 116 -8.90 12.05 6.54
CA ASN A 116 -8.71 13.46 6.16
C ASN A 116 -7.28 13.98 6.43
N VAL A 117 -6.59 13.42 7.43
CA VAL A 117 -5.28 13.92 7.86
C VAL A 117 -4.12 13.32 7.06
N LYS A 118 -4.33 12.16 6.43
CA LYS A 118 -3.35 11.51 5.54
C LYS A 118 -2.94 12.37 4.34
N PHE A 119 -3.83 13.27 3.87
CA PHE A 119 -3.53 14.18 2.76
C PHE A 119 -2.50 15.27 3.13
N LEU A 120 -2.19 15.43 4.43
CA LEU A 120 -1.10 16.30 4.89
C LEU A 120 0.28 15.65 4.65
N GLY A 121 0.34 14.35 4.33
CA GLY A 121 1.60 13.63 4.11
C GLY A 121 2.42 13.42 5.37
N THR A 122 1.81 13.56 6.54
CA THR A 122 2.46 13.43 7.86
C THR A 122 1.95 12.23 8.66
N ILE A 123 0.85 11.62 8.22
CA ILE A 123 0.22 10.47 8.87
C ILE A 123 -0.07 9.42 7.80
N SER A 124 0.09 8.13 8.15
CA SER A 124 -0.22 6.99 7.30
C SER A 124 -1.69 6.98 6.89
N ASP A 125 -2.09 6.12 5.94
CA ASP A 125 -3.49 6.02 5.56
C ASP A 125 -4.36 5.34 6.62
N LEU A 126 -3.81 4.40 7.39
CA LEU A 126 -4.49 3.71 8.49
C LEU A 126 -3.52 3.07 9.49
N ALA A 127 -4.05 2.66 10.64
CA ALA A 127 -3.35 1.84 11.62
C ALA A 127 -4.18 0.61 12.04
N ILE A 128 -3.51 -0.48 12.39
CA ILE A 128 -4.10 -1.74 12.85
C ILE A 128 -3.37 -2.22 14.10
N ASN A 129 -4.11 -2.58 15.15
CA ASN A 129 -3.52 -3.28 16.29
C ASN A 129 -3.34 -4.76 15.96
N ILE A 130 -2.08 -5.21 15.89
CA ILE A 130 -1.76 -6.57 15.46
C ILE A 130 -2.16 -7.63 16.49
N GLU A 131 -2.29 -7.26 17.78
CA GLU A 131 -2.60 -8.18 18.88
C GLU A 131 -3.92 -8.94 18.69
N LYS A 132 -4.87 -8.32 17.99
CA LYS A 132 -6.18 -8.89 17.69
C LYS A 132 -6.14 -9.99 16.61
N TYR A 133 -5.03 -10.11 15.87
CA TYR A 133 -4.98 -10.88 14.62
C TYR A 133 -3.83 -11.89 14.58
N ASP A 134 -4.10 -13.14 14.96
CA ASP A 134 -3.12 -14.23 15.02
C ASP A 134 -2.37 -14.49 13.71
N LYS A 135 -3.08 -14.44 12.58
CA LYS A 135 -2.45 -14.64 11.26
C LYS A 135 -1.43 -13.54 10.96
N LEU A 136 -1.78 -12.28 11.26
CA LEU A 136 -0.90 -11.14 11.06
C LEU A 136 0.31 -11.22 12.01
N ARG A 137 0.09 -11.55 13.29
CA ARG A 137 1.19 -11.73 14.25
C ARG A 137 2.20 -12.78 13.82
N LYS A 138 1.72 -13.94 13.35
CA LYS A 138 2.58 -15.01 12.85
C LYS A 138 3.36 -14.56 11.62
N PHE A 139 2.71 -13.86 10.70
CA PHE A 139 3.34 -13.31 9.50
C PHE A 139 4.45 -12.29 9.84
N LEU A 140 4.18 -11.40 10.81
CA LEU A 140 5.15 -10.40 11.27
C LEU A 140 6.21 -10.96 12.25
N ASN A 141 6.06 -12.21 12.70
CA ASN A 141 6.82 -12.80 13.80
C ASN A 141 6.80 -11.92 15.07
N ALA A 142 5.62 -11.42 15.42
CA ALA A 142 5.41 -10.37 16.42
C ALA A 142 4.38 -10.78 17.48
N LYS A 143 4.55 -10.31 18.73
CA LYS A 143 3.55 -10.52 19.80
C LYS A 143 2.57 -9.36 19.93
N ASN A 144 3.06 -8.14 19.79
CA ASN A 144 2.37 -6.88 20.01
C ASN A 144 2.90 -5.78 19.07
N GLY A 145 2.19 -4.65 19.03
CA GLY A 145 2.55 -3.48 18.22
C GLY A 145 1.44 -3.00 17.30
N LEU A 146 1.71 -1.90 16.59
CA LEU A 146 0.83 -1.36 15.56
C LEU A 146 1.41 -1.66 14.17
N LEU A 147 0.53 -1.88 13.20
CA LEU A 147 0.86 -1.87 11.79
C LEU A 147 0.31 -0.59 11.17
N PHE A 148 1.21 0.29 10.73
CA PHE A 148 0.85 1.48 9.95
C PHE A 148 0.86 1.12 8.46
N VAL A 149 -0.22 1.46 7.75
CA VAL A 149 -0.37 1.09 6.34
C VAL A 149 -0.57 2.33 5.47
N GLU A 150 0.18 2.40 4.39
CA GLU A 150 0.01 3.34 3.29
C GLU A 150 -0.61 2.60 2.10
N ALA A 151 -1.74 3.10 1.61
CA ALA A 151 -2.47 2.54 0.48
C ALA A 151 -2.28 3.46 -0.74
N LYS A 152 -1.46 3.02 -1.70
CA LYS A 152 -1.13 3.77 -2.91
C LYS A 152 -1.58 2.99 -4.13
N ALA A 153 -1.83 3.73 -5.21
CA ALA A 153 -2.08 3.10 -6.48
C ALA A 153 -1.57 3.95 -7.64
N THR A 154 -1.37 3.30 -8.79
CA THR A 154 -1.29 3.94 -10.11
C THR A 154 -1.67 2.94 -11.17
N MET A 155 -2.50 3.33 -12.14
CA MET A 155 -2.77 2.46 -13.29
C MET A 155 -1.90 2.82 -14.50
N THR A 156 -1.03 3.83 -14.38
CA THR A 156 -0.01 4.14 -15.38
C THR A 156 1.36 3.89 -14.78
N PHE A 157 2.08 2.92 -15.35
CA PHE A 157 3.44 2.63 -14.92
C PHE A 157 4.41 3.72 -15.37
N ARG A 158 4.96 4.47 -14.42
CA ARG A 158 6.02 5.47 -14.64
C ARG A 158 7.01 5.39 -13.50
N ARG A 159 8.21 4.87 -13.78
CA ARG A 159 9.25 4.61 -12.77
C ARG A 159 9.49 5.80 -11.84
N SER A 160 9.70 6.99 -12.40
CA SER A 160 9.96 8.21 -11.61
C SER A 160 8.81 8.61 -10.66
N GLN A 161 7.55 8.40 -11.05
CA GLN A 161 6.39 8.70 -10.21
C GLN A 161 6.23 7.67 -9.09
N ILE A 162 6.46 6.40 -9.40
CA ILE A 162 6.39 5.31 -8.44
C ILE A 162 7.49 5.47 -7.39
N VAL A 163 8.74 5.68 -7.80
CA VAL A 163 9.88 5.93 -6.89
C VAL A 163 9.59 7.09 -5.95
N ASN A 164 9.13 8.23 -6.48
CA ASN A 164 8.79 9.40 -5.65
C ASN A 164 7.66 9.10 -4.65
N THR A 165 6.68 8.28 -5.04
CA THR A 165 5.56 7.90 -4.17
C THR A 165 6.02 6.93 -3.08
N ILE A 166 6.88 5.96 -3.42
CA ILE A 166 7.51 5.05 -2.45
C ILE A 166 8.34 5.86 -1.45
N SER A 167 9.23 6.74 -1.90
CA SER A 167 10.05 7.57 -1.01
C SER A 167 9.20 8.36 -0.02
N LYS A 168 8.14 9.03 -0.49
CA LYS A 168 7.23 9.77 0.40
C LYS A 168 6.53 8.85 1.40
N SER A 169 6.06 7.68 0.95
CA SER A 169 5.36 6.73 1.82
C SER A 169 6.29 6.14 2.88
N LEU A 170 7.57 5.90 2.53
CA LEU A 170 8.59 5.49 3.49
C LEU A 170 8.79 6.55 4.57
N VAL A 171 8.93 7.84 4.21
CA VAL A 171 9.03 8.93 5.20
C VAL A 171 7.81 8.95 6.12
N THR A 172 6.59 8.91 5.56
CA THR A 172 5.37 8.98 6.36
C THR A 172 5.25 7.83 7.34
N ILE A 173 5.52 6.60 6.88
CA ILE A 173 5.48 5.41 7.73
C ILE A 173 6.58 5.47 8.79
N GLU A 174 7.79 5.87 8.42
CA GLU A 174 8.93 5.87 9.34
C GLU A 174 8.71 6.81 10.53
N ASN A 175 8.17 7.99 10.27
CA ASN A 175 7.82 8.99 11.29
C ASN A 175 6.82 8.49 12.34
N LEU A 176 6.07 7.42 12.05
CA LEU A 176 5.03 6.89 12.93
C LEU A 176 5.43 5.55 13.55
N ARG A 177 6.09 4.70 12.76
CA ARG A 177 6.38 3.33 13.18
C ARG A 177 7.61 3.25 14.07
N TYR A 178 8.63 4.06 13.81
CA TYR A 178 9.94 3.90 14.42
C TYR A 178 9.89 4.14 15.94
N PRO A 179 10.62 3.37 16.77
CA PRO A 179 11.43 2.20 16.40
C PRO A 179 10.68 0.87 16.47
N ASP A 180 9.55 0.79 17.16
CA ASP A 180 9.01 -0.48 17.67
C ASP A 180 7.76 -1.01 16.93
N ASN A 181 7.29 -0.31 15.90
CA ASN A 181 6.09 -0.69 15.13
C ASN A 181 6.40 -1.07 13.68
N TYR A 182 5.40 -1.67 13.04
CA TYR A 182 5.50 -2.22 11.69
C TYR A 182 4.97 -1.23 10.66
N GLY A 183 5.58 -1.24 9.47
CA GLY A 183 5.13 -0.48 8.31
C GLY A 183 4.72 -1.40 7.17
N LEU A 184 3.64 -1.06 6.46
CA LEU A 184 3.28 -1.72 5.21
C LEU A 184 2.89 -0.66 4.17
N ILE A 185 3.53 -0.68 3.01
CA ILE A 185 3.06 0.07 1.85
C ILE A 185 2.42 -0.94 0.91
N SER A 186 1.11 -0.83 0.71
CA SER A 186 0.39 -1.51 -0.36
C SER A 186 0.36 -0.56 -1.56
N TYR A 187 1.05 -0.93 -2.64
CA TYR A 187 1.11 -0.14 -3.86
C TYR A 187 0.52 -0.92 -5.03
N VAL A 188 -0.75 -0.64 -5.32
CA VAL A 188 -1.44 -1.21 -6.48
C VAL A 188 -0.95 -0.59 -7.78
N VAL A 189 -0.39 -1.40 -8.67
CA VAL A 189 0.17 -0.94 -9.93
C VAL A 189 -0.26 -1.80 -11.11
N LYS A 190 -0.63 -1.18 -12.22
CA LYS A 190 -0.79 -1.89 -13.50
C LYS A 190 0.56 -1.95 -14.22
N TYR A 191 1.10 -3.16 -14.38
CA TYR A 191 2.39 -3.41 -15.03
C TYR A 191 2.24 -4.59 -16.01
N ASN A 192 2.79 -4.47 -17.23
CA ASN A 192 2.66 -5.50 -18.29
C ASN A 192 1.22 -6.00 -18.51
N ASN A 193 0.25 -5.08 -18.47
CA ASN A 193 -1.19 -5.34 -18.60
C ASN A 193 -1.81 -6.27 -17.52
N GLN A 194 -1.10 -6.46 -16.41
CA GLN A 194 -1.59 -7.18 -15.23
C GLN A 194 -1.64 -6.23 -14.02
N LEU A 195 -2.55 -6.51 -13.10
CA LEU A 195 -2.67 -5.75 -11.85
C LEU A 195 -1.79 -6.42 -10.79
N TYR A 196 -0.90 -5.63 -10.21
CA TYR A 196 -0.04 -6.02 -9.11
C TYR A 196 -0.37 -5.20 -7.88
N ASP A 197 -0.08 -5.74 -6.71
CA ASP A 197 0.12 -4.99 -5.49
C ASP A 197 1.52 -5.28 -4.96
N MET A 198 2.35 -4.24 -4.96
CA MET A 198 3.68 -4.28 -4.36
C MET A 198 3.53 -4.00 -2.87
N MET A 199 3.69 -5.05 -2.07
CA MET A 199 3.60 -5.01 -0.62
C MET A 199 5.00 -4.84 -0.03
N ILE A 200 5.32 -3.62 0.37
CA ILE A 200 6.60 -3.29 1.01
C ILE A 200 6.41 -3.36 2.52
N LEU A 201 6.94 -4.41 3.15
CA LEU A 201 6.86 -4.65 4.58
C LEU A 201 8.13 -4.14 5.27
N ILE A 202 7.97 -3.35 6.32
CA ILE A 202 9.06 -2.81 7.13
C ILE A 202 8.87 -3.33 8.56
N LYS A 203 9.88 -4.03 9.06
CA LYS A 203 9.90 -4.57 10.42
C LYS A 203 10.88 -3.76 11.29
N PRO A 204 10.59 -3.61 12.60
CA PRO A 204 11.56 -3.13 13.59
C PRO A 204 12.90 -3.86 13.54
#